data_AF-A0A1I7LBD7-F1
#
_entry.id   AF-A0A1I7LBD7-F1
#
_cell.length_a   1.000
_cell.length_b   1.000
_cell.length_c   1.000
_cell.angle_alpha   90.00
_cell.angle_beta   90.00
_cell.angle_gamma   90.00
#
_symmetry.space_group_name_H-M   'P 1'
#
loop_
_entity.id
_entity.type
_entity.pdbx_description
1 polymer ?
#
loop_
_entity_poly.entity_id
_entity_poly.type
_entity_poly.pdbx_seq_one_letter_code
_entity_poly.pdbx_strand_id
1 'polypeptide(L)'
;MDAEIERLRRRERELEARIARLEAERQDGLRRPGHGQFNSVASTDLLFTAAEKTRMPQIVTDPNLPDNPIVFADRAFQNLCGYDADELIGRN
;
A
#
# COMPACT_ATOMS: atom_id res chain seq x y z
N MET A 1 -14.15 42.63 14.91
CA MET A 1 -14.62 41.22 14.94
C MET A 1 -14.84 40.71 13.52
N ASP A 2 -15.54 41.47 12.67
CA ASP A 2 -15.87 41.06 11.30
C ASP A 2 -14.66 40.87 10.36
N ALA A 3 -13.61 41.67 10.50
CA ALA A 3 -12.39 41.53 9.69
C ALA A 3 -11.63 40.22 9.96
N GLU A 4 -11.69 39.72 11.20
CA GLU A 4 -11.07 38.44 11.57
C GLU A 4 -11.92 37.26 11.10
N ILE A 5 -13.25 37.39 11.19
CA ILE A 5 -14.21 36.41 10.65
C ILE A 5 -14.01 36.27 9.13
N GLU A 6 -13.84 37.37 8.40
CA GLU A 6 -13.60 37.32 6.95
C GLU A 6 -12.23 36.76 6.58
N ARG A 7 -11.19 37.00 7.39
CA ARG A 7 -9.89 36.33 7.22
C ARG A 7 -10.00 34.82 7.41
N LEU A 8 -10.71 34.39 8.45
CA LEU A 8 -10.90 32.97 8.76
C LEU A 8 -11.71 32.28 7.65
N ARG A 9 -12.80 32.87 7.17
CA ARG A 9 -13.59 32.35 6.05
C ARG A 9 -12.80 32.28 4.74
N ARG A 10 -11.89 33.23 4.50
CA ARG A 10 -11.00 33.19 3.33
C ARG A 10 -10.02 32.02 3.43
N ARG A 11 -9.46 31.81 4.62
CA ARG A 11 -8.51 30.72 4.89
C ARG A 11 -9.18 29.35 4.90
N GLU A 12 -10.41 29.25 5.40
CA GLU A 12 -11.23 28.04 5.35
C GLU A 12 -11.45 27.61 3.90
N ARG A 13 -11.93 28.52 3.04
CA ARG A 13 -12.09 28.25 1.60
C ARG A 13 -10.80 27.82 0.91
N GLU A 14 -9.67 28.40 1.30
CA GLU A 14 -8.35 28.04 0.76
C GLU A 14 -7.90 26.64 1.22
N LEU A 15 -8.14 26.32 2.50
CA LEU A 15 -7.85 25.01 3.07
C LEU A 15 -8.76 23.93 2.47
N GLU A 16 -10.05 24.20 2.32
CA GLU A 16 -11.01 23.32 1.66
C GLU A 16 -10.61 23.07 0.20
N ALA A 17 -10.21 24.09 -0.55
CA ALA A 17 -9.72 23.92 -1.91
C ALA A 17 -8.43 23.10 -1.97
N ARG A 18 -7.54 23.25 -0.98
CA ARG A 18 -6.31 22.46 -0.87
C ARG A 18 -6.62 21.01 -0.49
N ILE A 19 -7.55 20.79 0.43
CA ILE A 19 -8.03 19.45 0.78
C ILE A 19 -8.66 18.80 -0.45
N ALA A 20 -9.55 19.48 -1.17
CA ALA A 20 -10.17 18.95 -2.39
C ALA A 20 -9.13 18.61 -3.47
N ARG A 21 -8.06 19.42 -3.63
CA ARG A 21 -6.95 19.11 -4.54
C ARG A 21 -6.15 17.89 -4.08
N LEU A 22 -5.77 17.86 -2.82
CA LEU A 22 -5.02 16.75 -2.23
C LEU A 22 -5.87 15.47 -2.22
N GLU A 23 -7.17 15.57 -2.03
CA GLU A 23 -8.12 14.46 -2.12
C GLU A 23 -8.29 14.01 -3.56
N ALA A 24 -8.31 14.90 -4.56
CA ALA A 24 -8.32 14.52 -5.97
C ALA A 24 -7.01 13.83 -6.39
N GLU A 25 -5.86 14.37 -5.96
CA GLU A 25 -4.53 13.75 -6.16
C GLU A 25 -4.42 12.42 -5.41
N ARG A 26 -4.95 12.35 -4.18
CA ARG A 26 -5.04 11.11 -3.42
C ARG A 26 -6.07 10.17 -4.03
N GLN A 27 -7.17 10.58 -4.62
CA GLN A 27 -8.12 9.68 -5.28
C GLN A 27 -7.51 9.06 -6.54
N ASP A 28 -6.58 9.77 -7.18
CA ASP A 28 -5.74 9.23 -8.25
C ASP A 28 -4.72 8.22 -7.70
N GLY A 29 -4.07 8.52 -6.56
CA GLY A 29 -3.11 7.63 -5.88
C GLY A 29 -3.69 6.59 -4.89
N LEU A 30 -5.00 6.64 -4.63
CA LEU A 30 -5.79 5.82 -3.69
C LEU A 30 -7.02 5.29 -4.43
N ARG A 31 -6.86 5.00 -5.74
CA ARG A 31 -7.60 3.88 -6.31
C ARG A 31 -7.34 2.69 -5.39
N ARG A 32 -8.41 1.98 -4.98
CA ARG A 32 -8.29 0.61 -4.45
C ARG A 32 -7.18 -0.08 -5.25
N PRO A 33 -6.13 -0.66 -4.64
CA PRO A 33 -4.94 -1.10 -5.36
C PRO A 33 -5.36 -1.97 -6.54
N GLY A 34 -5.41 -1.34 -7.71
CA GLY A 34 -5.58 -2.00 -8.99
C GLY A 34 -4.18 -2.34 -9.42
N HIS A 35 -3.95 -3.63 -9.66
CA HIS A 35 -2.75 -4.23 -10.27
C HIS A 35 -1.52 -3.30 -10.36
N GLY A 36 -0.61 -3.41 -9.39
CA GLY A 36 0.80 -3.09 -9.60
C GLY A 36 1.31 -1.71 -9.14
N GLN A 37 0.57 -0.93 -8.35
CA GLN A 37 1.08 0.32 -7.76
C GLN A 37 1.22 0.23 -6.24
N PHE A 38 2.25 -0.50 -5.80
CA PHE A 38 2.88 -0.17 -4.53
C PHE A 38 3.87 0.97 -4.80
N ASN A 39 3.56 2.14 -4.24
CA ASN A 39 4.26 3.40 -4.49
C ASN A 39 5.78 3.27 -4.27
N SER A 40 6.51 3.44 -5.37
CA SER A 40 7.93 3.18 -5.58
C SER A 40 8.32 1.70 -5.52
N VAL A 41 8.92 1.20 -6.61
CA VAL A 41 9.58 -0.11 -6.68
C VAL A 41 10.53 -0.28 -5.49
N ALA A 42 11.24 0.80 -5.14
CA ALA A 42 12.11 0.85 -3.97
C ALA A 42 11.36 0.57 -2.64
N SER A 43 10.14 1.08 -2.41
CA SER A 43 9.39 0.86 -1.17
C SER A 43 8.94 -0.59 -1.02
N THR A 44 8.54 -1.20 -2.13
CA THR A 44 8.06 -2.59 -2.17
C THR A 44 9.22 -3.56 -1.99
N ASP A 45 10.32 -3.31 -2.69
CA ASP A 45 11.56 -4.06 -2.54
C ASP A 45 12.12 -3.94 -1.13
N LEU A 46 12.03 -2.77 -0.50
CA LEU A 46 12.44 -2.56 0.88
C LEU A 46 11.58 -3.34 1.88
N LEU A 47 10.27 -3.42 1.66
CA LEU A 47 9.36 -4.23 2.49
C LEU A 47 9.71 -5.72 2.38
N PHE A 48 9.87 -6.25 1.18
CA PHE A 48 10.24 -7.65 0.97
C PHE A 48 11.66 -7.96 1.45
N THR A 49 12.61 -7.04 1.27
CA THR A 49 13.96 -7.17 1.78
C THR A 49 14.00 -7.14 3.32
N ALA A 50 13.15 -6.33 3.94
CA ALA A 50 13.02 -6.30 5.41
C ALA A 50 12.35 -7.57 5.93
N ALA A 51 11.33 -8.09 5.24
CA ALA A 51 10.69 -9.36 5.55
C ALA A 51 11.67 -10.53 5.45
N GLU A 52 12.52 -10.60 4.42
CA GLU A 52 13.58 -11.62 4.30
C GLU A 52 14.61 -11.61 5.45
N LYS A 53 14.73 -10.50 6.19
CA LYS A 53 15.71 -10.38 7.28
C LYS A 53 15.19 -10.84 8.64
N THR A 54 13.89 -11.04 8.79
CA THR A 54 13.35 -11.64 10.01
C THR A 54 13.50 -13.16 9.98
N ARG A 55 13.50 -13.79 11.16
CA ARG A 55 13.45 -15.27 11.30
C ARG A 55 12.02 -15.79 11.43
N MET A 56 11.03 -14.92 11.27
CA MET A 56 9.62 -15.28 11.36
C MET A 56 9.12 -15.68 9.97
N PRO A 57 8.52 -16.86 9.79
CA PRO A 57 7.83 -17.24 8.56
C PRO A 57 6.73 -16.25 8.18
N GLN A 58 6.76 -15.72 6.96
CA GLN A 58 5.81 -14.70 6.48
C GLN A 58 5.42 -14.90 5.00
N ILE A 59 4.14 -14.62 4.69
CA ILE A 59 3.62 -14.55 3.32
C ILE A 59 2.85 -13.24 3.09
N VAL A 60 2.77 -12.80 1.84
CA VAL A 60 1.89 -11.70 1.41
C VAL A 60 0.96 -12.24 0.33
N THR A 61 -0.33 -11.91 0.43
CA THR A 61 -1.38 -12.27 -0.54
C THR A 61 -1.96 -11.02 -1.20
N ASP A 62 -2.50 -11.17 -2.41
CA ASP A 62 -3.21 -10.07 -3.09
C ASP A 62 -4.73 -10.33 -3.14
N PRO A 63 -5.52 -9.67 -2.28
CA PRO A 63 -6.97 -9.86 -2.23
C PRO A 63 -7.72 -9.23 -3.41
N ASN A 64 -7.04 -8.50 -4.29
CA ASN A 64 -7.64 -7.94 -5.50
C ASN A 64 -7.62 -8.92 -6.67
N LEU A 65 -6.82 -9.99 -6.59
CA LEU A 65 -6.79 -11.06 -7.57
C LEU A 65 -7.85 -12.14 -7.21
N PRO A 66 -8.43 -12.82 -8.22
CA PRO A 66 -9.27 -13.98 -7.97
C PRO A 66 -8.54 -14.99 -7.11
N ASP A 67 -9.23 -15.51 -6.11
CA ASP A 67 -8.71 -16.53 -5.20
C ASP A 67 -7.62 -16.05 -4.22
N ASN A 68 -7.38 -14.74 -4.04
CA ASN A 68 -6.43 -14.20 -3.05
C ASN A 68 -5.05 -14.93 -3.03
N PRO A 69 -4.36 -15.04 -4.18
CA PRO A 69 -3.14 -15.81 -4.30
C PRO A 69 -1.99 -15.20 -3.50
N ILE A 70 -1.06 -16.06 -3.09
CA ILE A 70 0.21 -15.65 -2.49
C ILE A 70 1.06 -14.93 -3.54
N VAL A 71 1.56 -13.73 -3.23
CA VAL A 71 2.43 -12.92 -4.10
C VAL A 71 3.87 -12.80 -3.57
N PHE A 72 4.10 -13.20 -2.31
CA PHE A 72 5.43 -13.29 -1.71
C PHE A 72 5.44 -14.33 -0.59
N ALA A 73 6.52 -15.10 -0.49
CA ALA A 73 6.80 -16.02 0.61
C ALA A 73 8.28 -15.94 0.96
N ASP A 74 8.59 -15.64 2.22
CA ASP A 74 9.99 -15.51 2.66
C ASP A 74 10.67 -16.88 2.79
N ARG A 75 12.00 -16.90 2.84
CA ARG A 75 12.76 -18.15 3.02
C ARG A 75 12.42 -18.89 4.32
N ALA A 76 12.06 -18.18 5.40
CA ALA A 76 11.70 -18.84 6.65
C ALA A 76 10.40 -19.64 6.50
N PHE A 77 9.41 -19.12 5.75
CA PHE A 77 8.19 -19.83 5.40
C PHE A 77 8.43 -21.01 4.46
N GLN A 78 9.22 -20.81 3.40
CA GLN A 78 9.59 -21.90 2.47
C GLN A 78 10.24 -23.07 3.23
N ASN A 79 11.19 -22.79 4.12
CA ASN A 79 11.83 -23.80 4.97
C ASN A 79 10.86 -24.47 5.96
N LEU A 80 9.87 -23.73 6.46
CA LEU A 80 8.87 -24.28 7.41
C LEU A 80 7.92 -25.25 6.71
N CYS A 81 7.42 -24.89 5.53
CA CYS A 81 6.40 -25.66 4.82
C CYS A 81 7.01 -26.73 3.89
N GLY A 82 8.25 -26.55 3.45
CA GLY A 82 8.94 -27.44 2.52
C GLY A 82 8.57 -27.22 1.05
N TYR A 83 7.79 -26.17 0.73
CA TYR A 83 7.47 -25.78 -0.64
C TYR A 83 8.39 -24.66 -1.11
N ASP A 84 8.83 -24.76 -2.35
CA ASP A 84 9.58 -23.69 -3.00
C ASP A 84 8.65 -22.54 -3.42
N ALA A 85 9.21 -21.36 -3.62
CA ALA A 85 8.46 -20.19 -4.07
C ALA A 85 7.62 -20.47 -5.34
N ASP A 86 8.14 -21.23 -6.31
CA ASP A 86 7.44 -21.55 -7.56
C ASP A 86 6.16 -22.39 -7.35
N GLU A 87 6.07 -23.09 -6.22
CA GLU A 87 4.89 -23.87 -5.84
C GLU A 87 3.87 -23.05 -5.04
N LEU A 88 4.32 -21.96 -4.41
CA LEU A 88 3.53 -21.11 -3.53
C LEU A 88 2.95 -19.89 -4.26
N ILE A 89 3.77 -19.20 -5.06
CA ILE A 89 3.38 -17.94 -5.69
C ILE A 89 2.26 -18.19 -6.71
N GLY A 90 1.20 -17.38 -6.63
CA GLY A 90 0.04 -17.46 -7.50
C GLY A 90 -1.02 -18.46 -7.03
N ARG A 91 -0.87 -19.11 -5.87
CA ARG A 91 -1.80 -20.12 -5.35
C ARG A 91 -2.55 -19.69 -4.10
N ASN A 92 -3.73 -20.29 -3.91
CA ASN A 92 -4.51 -20.42 -2.68
C ASN A 92 -5.04 -21.86 -2.61
#